data_AF-A0A2K2VEN3-F1
#
_entry.id   AF-A0A2K2VEN3-F1
#
_cell.length_a   1.000
_cell.length_b   1.000
_cell.length_c   1.000
_cell.angle_alpha   90.00
_cell.angle_beta   90.00
_cell.angle_gamma   90.00
#
_symmetry.space_group_name_H-M   'P 1'
#
loop_
_entity.id
_entity.type
_entity.pdbx_description
1 polymer ?
#
loop_
_entity_poly.entity_id
_entity_poly.type
_entity_poly.pdbx_seq_one_letter_code
_entity_poly.pdbx_strand_id
1 'polypeptide(L)' 'GDPGPEKIRIERAASAYGIPLHAVIVKMGMEEAILTMKKEISDAVEKAIENVKELVKRVPEGQSVIIAGIGNSVGIL' A
#
# COMPACT_ATOMS: atom_id res chain seq x y z
N GLY A 1 2.99 12.80 1.78
CA GLY A 1 3.95 12.35 2.81
C GLY A 1 5.29 12.25 2.15
N ASP A 2 6.30 12.88 2.75
CA ASP A 2 7.67 12.78 2.28
C ASP A 2 8.08 11.29 2.30
N PRO A 3 8.49 10.68 1.17
CA PRO A 3 9.11 9.37 1.17
C PRO A 3 10.53 9.54 1.72
N GLY A 4 10.58 9.81 3.02
CA GLY A 4 11.80 10.15 3.73
C GLY A 4 12.78 8.97 3.83
N PRO A 5 13.73 9.04 4.78
CA PRO A 5 14.74 8.00 4.97
C PRO A 5 14.14 6.60 5.19
N GLU A 6 12.91 6.47 5.69
CA GLU A 6 12.18 5.21 5.85
C GLU A 6 12.07 4.41 4.55
N LYS A 7 11.65 5.03 3.44
CA LYS A 7 11.47 4.33 2.16
C LYS A 7 12.81 3.79 1.67
N ILE A 8 13.84 4.62 1.73
CA ILE A 8 15.20 4.25 1.29
C ILE A 8 15.75 3.10 2.15
N ARG A 9 15.48 3.09 3.47
CA ARG A 9 15.89 1.97 4.34
C ARG A 9 15.17 0.67 3.97
N ILE A 10 13.87 0.72 3.70
CA ILE A 10 13.09 -0.47 3.29
C ILE A 10 13.60 -0.99 1.94
N GLU A 11 13.81 -0.12 0.96
CA GLU A 11 14.32 -0.51 -0.36
C GLU A 11 15.72 -1.12 -0.29
N ARG A 12 16.63 -0.54 0.49
CA ARG A 12 17.98 -1.08 0.68
C ARG A 12 17.95 -2.43 1.39
N ALA A 13 17.16 -2.58 2.45
CA ALA A 13 17.03 -3.84 3.16
C ALA A 13 16.47 -4.93 2.25
N ALA A 14 15.35 -4.67 1.57
CA ALA A 14 14.76 -5.64 0.66
C ALA A 14 15.70 -6.02 -0.49
N SER A 15 16.39 -5.03 -1.07
CA SER A 15 17.37 -5.27 -2.14
C SER A 15 18.55 -6.11 -1.65
N ALA A 16 19.05 -5.90 -0.43
CA ALA A 16 20.15 -6.69 0.13
C ALA A 16 19.79 -8.17 0.32
N TYR A 17 18.52 -8.48 0.56
CA TYR A 17 18.01 -9.86 0.72
C TYR A 17 17.32 -10.40 -0.54
N GLY A 18 17.31 -9.66 -1.66
CA GLY A 18 16.62 -10.07 -2.88
C GLY A 18 15.09 -10.19 -2.74
N ILE A 19 14.50 -9.50 -1.76
CA ILE A 19 13.06 -9.53 -1.49
C ILE A 19 12.35 -8.60 -2.48
N PRO A 20 11.39 -9.09 -3.28
CA PRO A 20 10.61 -8.25 -4.16
C PRO A 20 9.71 -7.30 -3.36
N LEU A 21 9.74 -6.01 -3.71
CA LEU A 21 8.89 -4.99 -3.10
C LEU A 21 7.74 -4.60 -4.03
N HIS A 22 6.54 -4.56 -3.48
CA HIS A 22 5.34 -4.09 -4.15
C HIS A 22 4.69 -2.97 -3.33
N ALA A 23 4.17 -1.94 -4.01
CA ALA A 23 3.45 -0.85 -3.38
C ALA A 23 2.08 -0.68 -4.03
N VAL A 24 1.03 -0.68 -3.22
CA VAL A 24 -0.34 -0.37 -3.64
C VAL A 24 -0.73 0.94 -2.98
N ILE A 25 -1.14 1.91 -3.78
CA ILE A 25 -1.41 3.28 -3.30
C ILE A 25 -2.75 3.73 -3.87
N VAL A 26 -3.65 4.16 -2.99
CA VAL A 26 -4.83 4.95 -3.35
C VAL A 26 -4.48 6.42 -3.13
N LYS A 27 -4.48 7.22 -4.19
CA LYS A 27 -4.20 8.65 -4.11
C LYS A 27 -5.51 9.42 -4.15
N MET A 28 -5.63 10.43 -3.29
CA MET A 28 -6.70 11.43 -3.33
C MET A 28 -6.10 12.80 -3.62
N GLY A 29 -6.83 13.62 -4.37
CA GLY A 29 -6.53 15.04 -4.54
C GLY A 29 -6.76 15.83 -3.25
N MET A 30 -6.24 17.04 -3.19
CA MET A 30 -6.36 17.89 -2.00
C MET A 30 -7.80 18.33 -1.73
N GLU A 31 -8.58 18.62 -2.78
CA GLU A 31 -10.01 18.94 -2.66
C GLU A 31 -10.82 17.75 -2.13
N GLU A 32 -10.50 16.54 -2.59
CA GLU A 32 -11.17 15.30 -2.18
C GLU A 32 -10.84 14.90 -0.74
N ALA A 33 -9.74 15.41 -0.20
CA ALA A 33 -9.35 15.22 1.19
C ALA A 33 -10.09 16.19 2.15
N ILE A 34 -10.60 17.31 1.64
CA ILE A 34 -11.28 18.35 2.43
C ILE A 34 -12.81 18.19 2.35
N LEU A 35 -13.32 17.81 1.17
CA LEU A 35 -14.73 17.60 0.91
C LEU A 35 -15.16 16.16 1.21
N THR A 36 -16.45 15.86 1.06
CA THR A 36 -16.97 14.50 1.16
C THR A 36 -16.22 13.56 0.21
N MET A 37 -15.82 12.40 0.73
CA MET A 37 -15.12 11.39 -0.06
C MET A 37 -15.96 10.97 -1.26
N LYS A 38 -15.35 11.05 -2.45
CA LYS A 38 -15.98 10.59 -3.68
C LYS A 38 -16.10 9.07 -3.68
N LYS A 39 -17.17 8.54 -4.27
CA LYS A 39 -17.41 7.10 -4.35
C LYS A 39 -16.26 6.37 -5.03
N GLU A 40 -15.63 6.99 -6.03
CA GLU A 40 -14.49 6.46 -6.76
C GLU A 40 -13.27 6.21 -5.85
N ILE A 41 -13.05 7.03 -4.81
CA ILE A 41 -11.98 6.83 -3.83
C ILE A 41 -12.31 5.64 -2.93
N SER A 42 -13.57 5.53 -2.49
CA SER A 42 -14.05 4.40 -1.70
C SER A 42 -13.93 3.07 -2.47
N ASP A 43 -14.43 3.03 -3.70
CA ASP A 43 -14.40 1.85 -4.56
C ASP A 43 -12.95 1.45 -4.94
N ALA A 44 -12.01 2.41 -4.94
CA ALA A 44 -10.59 2.13 -5.15
C ALA A 44 -9.96 1.34 -3.99
N VAL A 45 -10.50 1.44 -2.77
CA VAL A 45 -10.04 0.65 -1.62
C VAL A 45 -10.31 -0.83 -1.85
N GLU A 46 -11.49 -1.20 -2.35
CA GLU A 46 -11.82 -2.60 -2.66
C GLU A 46 -10.87 -3.17 -3.71
N LYS A 47 -10.58 -2.39 -4.76
CA LYS A 47 -9.61 -2.77 -5.80
C LYS A 47 -8.20 -2.91 -5.23
N ALA A 48 -7.79 -2.04 -4.31
CA ALA A 48 -6.49 -2.13 -3.64
C ALA A 48 -6.37 -3.43 -2.82
N ILE A 49 -7.44 -3.80 -2.09
CA ILE A 49 -7.49 -5.05 -1.33
C ILE A 49 -7.37 -6.25 -2.27
N GLU A 50 -8.11 -6.27 -3.39
CA GLU A 50 -8.04 -7.36 -4.35
C GLU A 50 -6.64 -7.49 -4.97
N ASN A 51 -6.01 -6.36 -5.33
CA ASN A 51 -4.64 -6.35 -5.82
C ASN A 51 -3.64 -6.92 -4.80
N VAL A 52 -3.79 -6.59 -3.52
CA VAL A 52 -2.93 -7.17 -2.46
C VAL A 52 -3.15 -8.67 -2.35
N LYS A 53 -4.40 -9.15 -2.39
CA LYS A 53 -4.70 -10.60 -2.37
C LYS A 53 -4.06 -11.31 -3.55
N GLU A 54 -4.16 -10.76 -4.76
CA GLU A 54 -3.54 -11.32 -5.97
C GLU A 54 -2.02 -11.36 -5.89
N LEU A 55 -1.38 -10.36 -5.26
CA LEU A 55 0.07 -10.38 -5.00
C LEU A 55 0.45 -11.49 -4.02
N VAL A 56 -0.30 -11.66 -2.94
CA VAL A 56 -0.07 -12.70 -1.93
C VAL A 56 -0.21 -14.10 -2.55
N LYS A 57 -1.22 -14.33 -3.40
CA LYS A 57 -1.43 -15.63 -4.08
C LYS A 57 -0.27 -16.05 -4.99
N ARG A 58 0.55 -15.10 -5.47
CA ARG A 58 1.73 -15.40 -6.31
C ARG A 58 2.92 -15.90 -5.50
N VAL A 59 2.89 -15.73 -4.18
CA VAL A 59 3.96 -16.21 -3.30
C VAL A 59 3.79 -17.72 -3.10
N PRO A 60 4.84 -18.53 -3.35
CA PRO A 60 4.77 -19.97 -3.17
C PRO A 60 4.40 -20.37 -1.74
N GLU A 61 3.67 -21.49 -1.61
CA GLU A 61 3.35 -22.05 -0.30
C GLU A 61 4.61 -22.32 0.53
N GLY A 62 4.53 -22.05 1.83
CA GLY A 62 5.67 -22.17 2.76
C GLY A 62 6.60 -20.95 2.81
N GLN A 63 6.40 -19.93 1.96
CA GLN A 63 7.10 -18.65 2.09
C GLN A 63 6.33 -17.65 2.94
N SER A 64 7.05 -16.71 3.54
CA SER A 64 6.47 -15.65 4.39
C SER A 64 6.24 -14.39 3.58
N VAL A 65 5.10 -13.72 3.84
CA VAL A 65 4.77 -12.41 3.26
C VAL A 65 4.66 -11.39 4.38
N ILE A 66 5.27 -10.22 4.19
CA ILE A 66 5.15 -9.08 5.10
C ILE A 66 4.28 -8.03 4.41
N ILE A 67 3.17 -7.67 5.05
CA ILE A 67 2.31 -6.56 4.63
C ILE A 67 2.47 -5.44 5.66
N ALA A 68 2.91 -4.27 5.21
CA ALA A 68 3.11 -3.10 6.06
C ALA A 68 2.26 -1.92 5.56
N GLY A 69 1.42 -1.38 6.43
CA GLY A 69 0.68 -0.14 6.18
C GLY A 69 1.55 1.07 6.52
N ILE A 70 1.84 1.92 5.54
CA ILE A 70 2.72 3.09 5.72
C ILE A 70 1.87 4.37 5.62
N GLY A 71 1.62 5.04 6.76
CA GLY A 71 0.86 6.31 6.83
C GLY A 71 -0.67 6.15 6.96
N ASN A 72 -1.39 7.26 7.22
CA ASN A 72 -2.79 7.30 7.67
C ASN A 72 -3.70 6.29 6.97
N SER A 73 -3.85 5.16 7.65
CA SER A 73 -4.93 4.21 7.53
C SER A 73 -6.05 4.72 8.44
N VAL A 74 -6.83 5.69 7.98
CA VAL A 74 -8.04 6.20 8.65
C VAL A 74 -9.02 6.50 7.51
N GLY A 75 -10.12 5.77 7.31
CA GLY A 75 -10.95 5.13 8.32
C GLY A 75 -11.75 6.18 9.08
N ILE A 76 -12.38 7.13 8.39
CA ILE A 76 -13.48 7.89 9.00
C ILE A 76 -14.74 7.06 8.73
N LEU A 77 -15.17 6.33 9.76
CA LEU A 77 -16.54 5.82 9.87
C LEU A 77 -17.49 6.98 10.23
#